data_AF-A0A1C4Y5J3-F1
#
_entry.id   AF-A0A1C4Y5J3-F1
#
_cell.length_a   1.000
_cell.length_b   1.000
_cell.length_c   1.000
_cell.angle_alpha   90.00
_cell.angle_beta   90.00
_cell.angle_gamma   90.00
#
_symmetry.space_group_name_H-M   'P 1'
#
loop_
_entity.id
_entity.type
_entity.pdbx_description
1 polymer ?
#
loop_
_entity_poly.entity_id
_entity_poly.type
_entity_poly.pdbx_seq_one_letter_code
_entity_poly.pdbx_strand_id
1 'polypeptide(L)'
;MIMAVEVVLGEVTCPSGQLVIMDGGYLELWSGDRVPDDEERPATDFAIVGPDAEAAADSFDRQTGTRLYDVPAHAVAEFTATFDEHCREHGHGASLRAFKQQVPHRERVRHAVAAREHGFIVMGVPVLPIEVPADRPLRVTAVPGEYGWQSMRIEFGDAPVADSWVFGELGVDHARFVFADADALSSWEHVRALDGLADPRSTTSPAADPEARPSGRTGSKPGRGRCPVRLR
;
A
#
# COMPACT_ATOMS: atom_id res chain seq x y z
N MET A 1 26.80 6.96 -22.09
CA MET A 1 25.95 6.56 -20.95
C MET A 1 25.91 7.76 -20.01
N ILE A 2 24.82 8.52 -20.02
CA ILE A 2 24.67 9.68 -19.13
C ILE A 2 24.49 9.11 -17.73
N MET A 3 25.40 9.43 -16.79
CA MET A 3 25.17 9.11 -15.38
C MET A 3 23.97 9.91 -14.93
N ALA A 4 22.84 9.24 -14.69
CA ALA A 4 21.68 9.89 -14.11
C ALA A 4 22.09 10.48 -12.76
N VAL A 5 22.04 11.81 -12.65
CA VAL A 5 22.39 12.52 -11.42
C VAL A 5 21.23 12.33 -10.44
N GLU A 6 21.55 11.83 -9.26
CA GLU A 6 20.60 11.76 -8.15
C GLU A 6 20.13 13.18 -7.78
N VAL A 7 18.83 13.38 -7.68
CA VAL A 7 18.20 14.65 -7.34
C VAL A 7 17.53 14.57 -5.98
N VAL A 8 17.52 15.70 -5.26
CA VAL A 8 16.83 15.83 -3.97
C VAL A 8 15.39 16.24 -4.23
N LEU A 9 14.43 15.43 -3.76
CA LEU A 9 13.01 15.73 -3.89
C LEU A 9 12.49 16.56 -2.71
N GLY A 10 13.11 16.42 -1.54
CA GLY A 10 12.73 17.14 -0.32
C GLY A 10 12.90 16.28 0.92
N GLU A 11 12.03 16.47 1.89
CA GLU A 11 12.01 15.75 3.16
C GLU A 11 10.57 15.34 3.50
N VAL A 12 10.44 14.22 4.23
CA VAL A 12 9.17 13.78 4.82
C VAL A 12 9.32 13.75 6.35
N THR A 13 8.31 14.21 7.08
CA THR A 13 8.24 14.06 8.53
C THR A 13 7.23 12.98 8.86
N CYS A 14 7.55 12.12 9.85
CA CYS A 14 6.72 10.98 10.20
C CYS A 14 6.58 10.86 11.73
N PRO A 15 5.88 11.80 12.40
CA PRO A 15 5.79 11.83 13.86
C PRO A 15 5.12 10.58 14.46
N SER A 16 4.31 9.85 13.70
CA SER A 16 3.74 8.57 14.15
C SER A 16 4.77 7.43 14.18
N GLY A 17 5.93 7.62 13.55
CA GLY A 17 6.92 6.57 13.31
C GLY A 17 6.47 5.53 12.29
N GLN A 18 5.33 5.73 11.61
CA GLN A 18 4.75 4.77 10.67
C GLN A 18 4.52 5.44 9.31
N LEU A 19 5.42 5.17 8.38
CA LEU A 19 5.35 5.66 7.01
C LEU A 19 4.53 4.70 6.15
N VAL A 20 3.57 5.24 5.41
CA VAL A 20 2.76 4.51 4.43
C VAL A 20 3.28 4.80 3.04
N ILE A 21 3.58 3.75 2.28
CA ILE A 21 3.87 3.83 0.84
C ILE A 21 2.73 3.18 0.06
N MET A 22 2.11 3.93 -0.85
CA MET A 22 1.03 3.42 -1.71
C MET A 22 0.98 4.16 -3.05
N ASP A 23 0.16 3.64 -3.98
CA ASP A 23 -0.20 4.38 -5.18
C ASP A 23 -1.10 5.57 -4.82
N GLY A 24 -0.58 6.78 -5.07
CA GLY A 24 -1.25 8.03 -4.78
C GLY A 24 -2.56 8.25 -5.54
N GLY A 25 -2.79 7.52 -6.64
CA GLY A 25 -4.05 7.53 -7.35
C GLY A 25 -5.24 7.00 -6.54
N TYR A 26 -4.96 6.22 -5.49
CA TYR A 26 -5.99 5.60 -4.64
C TYR A 26 -6.17 6.30 -3.29
N LEU A 27 -5.60 7.49 -3.11
CA LEU A 27 -5.77 8.24 -1.87
C LEU A 27 -7.24 8.63 -1.60
N GLU A 28 -8.09 8.69 -2.63
CA GLU A 28 -9.54 8.89 -2.43
C GLU A 28 -10.20 7.74 -1.67
N LEU A 29 -9.62 6.53 -1.74
CA LEU A 29 -10.12 5.35 -1.03
C LEU A 29 -9.62 5.31 0.42
N TRP A 30 -8.71 6.19 0.82
CA TRP A 30 -8.14 6.15 2.15
C TRP A 30 -9.14 6.65 3.22
N SER A 31 -9.51 5.78 4.17
CA SER A 31 -10.46 6.12 5.23
C SER A 31 -9.83 6.66 6.52
N GLY A 32 -8.51 6.48 6.72
CA GLY A 32 -7.85 6.86 7.96
C GLY A 32 -8.34 6.04 9.15
N ASP A 33 -8.80 6.74 10.19
CA ASP A 33 -9.42 6.15 11.39
C ASP A 33 -10.92 5.85 11.21
N ARG A 34 -11.51 6.24 10.08
CA ARG A 34 -12.91 5.92 9.76
C ARG A 34 -13.01 4.49 9.25
N VAL A 35 -14.17 3.87 9.46
CA VAL A 35 -14.50 2.60 8.80
C VAL A 35 -14.44 2.85 7.28
N PRO A 36 -13.74 2.01 6.51
CA PRO A 36 -13.84 2.03 5.06
C PRO A 36 -15.26 1.60 4.70
N ASP A 37 -16.18 2.56 4.61
CA ASP A 37 -17.59 2.32 4.31
C ASP A 37 -17.84 2.73 2.85
N ASP A 38 -17.76 1.75 1.95
CA ASP A 38 -18.11 1.91 0.55
C ASP A 38 -19.46 1.22 0.33
N GLU A 39 -20.56 2.00 0.42
CA GLU A 39 -21.93 1.49 0.22
C GLU A 39 -22.11 0.84 -1.17
N GLU A 40 -21.37 1.28 -2.19
CA GLU A 40 -21.44 0.72 -3.54
C GLU A 40 -20.65 -0.59 -3.65
N ARG A 41 -19.66 -0.79 -2.78
CA ARG A 41 -18.75 -1.96 -2.79
C ARG A 41 -18.55 -2.51 -1.38
N PRO A 42 -19.63 -3.01 -0.75
CA PRO A 42 -19.53 -3.53 0.61
C PRO A 42 -18.55 -4.70 0.67
N ALA A 43 -17.73 -4.71 1.71
CA ALA A 43 -16.75 -5.76 1.94
C ALA A 43 -16.69 -6.18 3.41
N THR A 44 -16.04 -7.33 3.64
CA THR A 44 -15.88 -7.92 4.96
C THR A 44 -14.42 -8.25 5.18
N ASP A 45 -13.93 -7.90 6.35
CA ASP A 45 -12.58 -8.28 6.78
C ASP A 45 -12.66 -9.57 7.60
N PHE A 46 -11.62 -10.41 7.49
CA PHE A 46 -11.49 -11.65 8.25
C PHE A 46 -10.16 -11.71 9.00
N ALA A 47 -10.18 -12.34 10.17
CA ALA A 47 -9.00 -12.88 10.82
C ALA A 47 -8.93 -14.38 10.53
N ILE A 48 -7.75 -14.88 10.16
CA ILE A 48 -7.45 -16.31 10.17
C ILE A 48 -7.11 -16.68 11.63
N VAL A 49 -7.84 -17.64 12.19
CA VAL A 49 -7.69 -18.05 13.60
C VAL A 49 -7.57 -19.55 13.72
N GLY A 50 -6.89 -20.01 14.77
CA GLY A 50 -6.64 -21.43 15.04
C GLY A 50 -5.17 -21.70 15.34
N PRO A 51 -4.81 -22.91 15.78
CA PRO A 51 -3.42 -23.29 16.05
C PRO A 51 -2.49 -23.15 14.84
N ASP A 52 -3.00 -23.33 13.61
CA ASP A 52 -2.20 -23.31 12.39
C ASP A 52 -2.43 -22.04 11.55
N ALA A 53 -2.89 -20.94 12.17
CA ALA A 53 -3.33 -19.74 11.45
C ALA A 53 -2.24 -19.14 10.53
N GLU A 54 -1.00 -19.05 10.99
CA GLU A 54 0.12 -18.51 10.21
C GLU A 54 0.46 -19.42 9.02
N ALA A 55 0.61 -20.72 9.26
CA ALA A 55 0.90 -21.70 8.21
C ALA A 55 -0.23 -21.77 7.16
N ALA A 56 -1.49 -21.65 7.59
CA ALA A 56 -2.64 -21.59 6.71
C ALA A 56 -2.67 -20.29 5.89
N ALA A 57 -2.34 -19.16 6.50
CA ALA A 57 -2.25 -17.88 5.79
C ALA A 57 -1.17 -17.90 4.72
N ASP A 58 0.03 -18.35 5.07
CA ASP A 58 1.18 -18.41 4.17
C ASP A 58 0.94 -19.33 2.97
N SER A 59 0.33 -20.49 3.20
CA SER A 59 0.02 -21.45 2.13
C SER A 59 -1.19 -21.05 1.28
N PHE A 60 -2.13 -20.28 1.83
CA PHE A 60 -3.29 -19.78 1.09
C PHE A 60 -2.95 -18.60 0.17
N ASP A 61 -1.92 -17.82 0.54
CA ASP A 61 -1.27 -16.79 -0.27
C ASP A 61 -2.24 -15.81 -0.94
N ARG A 62 -3.20 -15.28 -0.17
CA ARG A 62 -4.14 -14.25 -0.66
C ARG A 62 -3.75 -12.84 -0.24
N GLN A 63 -3.27 -12.69 0.98
CA GLN A 63 -2.74 -11.46 1.55
C GLN A 63 -1.68 -11.84 2.59
N THR A 64 -0.79 -10.91 2.89
CA THR A 64 0.25 -11.07 3.89
C THR A 64 -0.36 -11.25 5.29
N GLY A 65 0.10 -12.27 6.02
CA GLY A 65 -0.25 -12.47 7.42
C GLY A 65 -1.67 -12.99 7.66
N THR A 66 -2.11 -12.97 8.91
CA THR A 66 -3.33 -13.68 9.35
C THR A 66 -4.59 -12.82 9.26
N ARG A 67 -4.58 -11.76 8.45
CA ARG A 67 -5.72 -10.86 8.26
C ARG A 67 -6.00 -10.70 6.77
N LEU A 68 -7.26 -10.83 6.40
CA LEU A 68 -7.73 -10.72 5.03
C LEU A 68 -8.69 -9.54 4.96
N TYR A 69 -8.25 -8.48 4.30
CA TYR A 69 -9.02 -7.24 4.18
C TYR A 69 -9.81 -7.18 2.87
N ASP A 70 -10.91 -6.43 2.87
CA ASP A 70 -11.68 -6.06 1.68
C ASP A 70 -12.17 -7.25 0.84
N VAL A 71 -12.59 -8.34 1.49
CA VAL A 71 -13.26 -9.46 0.80
C VAL A 71 -14.65 -9.00 0.37
N PRO A 72 -14.99 -8.96 -0.94
CA PRO A 72 -16.27 -8.44 -1.40
C PRO A 72 -17.44 -9.20 -0.78
N ALA A 73 -18.47 -8.49 -0.30
CA ALA A 73 -19.59 -9.10 0.45
C ALA A 73 -20.29 -10.22 -0.35
N HIS A 74 -20.42 -10.04 -1.67
CA HIS A 74 -21.02 -11.05 -2.56
C HIS A 74 -20.16 -12.32 -2.71
N ALA A 75 -18.85 -12.24 -2.44
CA ALA A 75 -17.90 -13.34 -2.58
C ALA A 75 -17.61 -14.05 -1.25
N VAL A 76 -18.10 -13.54 -0.11
CA VAL A 76 -17.80 -14.07 1.23
C VAL A 76 -18.06 -15.57 1.36
N ALA A 77 -19.20 -16.06 0.87
CA ALA A 77 -19.56 -17.47 0.98
C ALA A 77 -18.58 -18.37 0.20
N GLU A 78 -18.28 -18.02 -1.05
CA GLU A 78 -17.34 -18.74 -1.90
C GLU A 78 -15.90 -18.67 -1.33
N PHE A 79 -15.49 -17.49 -0.88
CA PHE A 79 -14.17 -17.25 -0.30
C PHE A 79 -13.96 -18.09 0.96
N THR A 80 -14.96 -18.15 1.85
CA THR A 80 -14.92 -18.97 3.06
C THR A 80 -14.84 -20.45 2.73
N ALA A 81 -15.67 -20.93 1.80
CA ALA A 81 -15.64 -22.33 1.36
C ALA A 81 -14.27 -22.71 0.75
N THR A 82 -13.68 -21.80 -0.03
CA THR A 82 -12.34 -21.99 -0.61
C THR A 82 -11.26 -22.09 0.48
N PHE A 83 -11.34 -21.26 1.52
CA PHE A 83 -10.40 -21.32 2.64
C PHE A 83 -10.57 -22.60 3.47
N ASP A 84 -11.81 -23.03 3.72
CA ASP A 84 -12.10 -24.27 4.45
C ASP A 84 -11.59 -25.49 3.67
N GLU A 85 -11.77 -25.49 2.34
CA GLU A 85 -11.19 -26.51 1.46
C GLU A 85 -9.67 -26.52 1.52
N HIS A 86 -9.03 -25.37 1.39
CA HIS A 86 -7.57 -25.23 1.53
C HIS A 86 -7.07 -25.81 2.86
N CYS A 87 -7.73 -25.49 3.97
CA CYS A 87 -7.37 -26.02 5.29
C CYS A 87 -7.52 -27.54 5.36
N ARG A 88 -8.58 -28.11 4.78
CA ARG A 88 -8.77 -29.58 4.74
C ARG A 88 -7.69 -30.27 3.90
N GLU A 89 -7.34 -29.71 2.75
CA GLU A 89 -6.35 -30.29 1.83
C GLU A 89 -4.94 -30.29 2.41
N HIS A 90 -4.59 -29.24 3.17
CA HIS A 90 -3.27 -29.07 3.76
C HIS A 90 -3.18 -29.54 5.23
N GLY A 91 -4.31 -29.98 5.80
CA GLY A 91 -4.38 -30.47 7.19
C GLY A 91 -4.22 -29.37 8.25
N HIS A 92 -4.59 -28.13 7.94
CA HIS A 92 -4.50 -27.00 8.86
C HIS A 92 -5.72 -26.92 9.79
N GLY A 93 -5.47 -26.76 11.09
CA GLY A 93 -6.46 -26.36 12.08
C GLY A 93 -6.63 -24.84 12.09
N ALA A 94 -7.18 -24.27 11.01
CA ALA A 94 -7.47 -22.84 10.91
C ALA A 94 -8.90 -22.60 10.39
N SER A 95 -9.42 -21.40 10.64
CA SER A 95 -10.76 -20.97 10.19
C SER A 95 -10.79 -19.46 10.00
N LEU A 96 -11.73 -18.98 9.17
CA LEU A 96 -11.99 -17.55 9.04
C LEU A 96 -12.95 -17.08 10.13
N ARG A 97 -12.61 -15.96 10.77
CA ARG A 97 -13.49 -15.22 11.68
C ARG A 97 -13.73 -13.81 11.14
N ALA A 98 -14.97 -13.53 10.74
CA ALA A 98 -15.36 -12.20 10.28
C ALA A 98 -15.20 -11.16 11.39
N PHE A 99 -14.69 -9.98 11.04
CA PHE A 99 -14.79 -8.80 11.89
C PHE A 99 -16.22 -8.25 11.87
N LYS A 100 -16.62 -7.55 12.94
CA LYS A 100 -17.95 -6.92 13.03
C LYS A 100 -18.13 -5.75 12.06
N GLN A 101 -17.04 -5.11 11.70
CA GLN A 101 -16.95 -3.97 10.78
C GLN A 101 -15.58 -4.03 10.09
N GLN A 102 -15.46 -3.40 8.93
CA GLN A 102 -14.15 -3.26 8.28
C GLN A 102 -13.18 -2.49 9.19
N VAL A 103 -11.94 -2.93 9.19
CA VAL A 103 -10.86 -2.37 9.99
C VAL A 103 -10.38 -1.06 9.33
N PRO A 104 -10.39 0.08 10.05
CA PRO A 104 -9.87 1.34 9.54
C PRO A 104 -8.43 1.23 9.00
N HIS A 105 -8.11 1.92 7.91
CA HIS A 105 -6.79 1.80 7.27
C HIS A 105 -5.64 2.16 8.20
N ARG A 106 -5.85 3.14 9.08
CA ARG A 106 -4.86 3.50 10.11
C ARG A 106 -4.56 2.34 11.05
N GLU A 107 -5.57 1.56 11.39
CA GLU A 107 -5.44 0.37 12.24
C GLU A 107 -4.81 -0.80 11.49
N ARG A 108 -5.06 -0.94 10.19
CA ARG A 108 -4.36 -1.91 9.33
C ARG A 108 -2.84 -1.65 9.33
N VAL A 109 -2.41 -0.38 9.28
CA VAL A 109 -0.99 -0.01 9.45
C VAL A 109 -0.44 -0.49 10.79
N ARG A 110 -1.17 -0.28 11.91
CA ARG A 110 -0.73 -0.72 13.24
C ARG A 110 -0.57 -2.25 13.30
N HIS A 111 -1.55 -2.98 12.76
CA HIS A 111 -1.50 -4.44 12.69
C HIS A 111 -0.27 -4.93 11.93
N ALA A 112 -0.05 -4.40 10.72
CA ALA A 112 1.03 -4.84 9.86
C ALA A 112 2.41 -4.53 10.48
N VAL A 113 2.61 -3.33 11.03
CA VAL A 113 3.87 -2.98 11.71
C VAL A 113 4.10 -3.88 12.94
N ALA A 114 3.08 -4.07 13.78
CA ALA A 114 3.19 -4.91 14.98
C ALA A 114 3.51 -6.38 14.66
N ALA A 115 2.93 -6.90 13.57
CA ALA A 115 3.15 -8.25 13.08
C ALA A 115 4.39 -8.39 12.18
N ARG A 116 5.07 -7.27 11.86
CA ARG A 116 6.17 -7.20 10.88
C ARG A 116 5.78 -7.75 9.50
N GLU A 117 4.52 -7.56 9.12
CA GLU A 117 3.99 -7.87 7.80
C GLU A 117 4.47 -6.80 6.81
N HIS A 118 4.85 -7.22 5.60
CA HIS A 118 5.38 -6.31 4.59
C HIS A 118 4.32 -5.44 3.91
N GLY A 119 3.04 -5.73 4.09
CA GLY A 119 1.97 -4.97 3.47
C GLY A 119 0.58 -5.46 3.83
N PHE A 120 -0.41 -4.69 3.41
CA PHE A 120 -1.82 -5.05 3.40
C PHE A 120 -2.46 -4.45 2.15
N ILE A 121 -3.76 -4.71 1.93
CA ILE A 121 -4.49 -4.11 0.80
C ILE A 121 -5.52 -3.09 1.26
N VAL A 122 -5.74 -2.10 0.40
CA VAL A 122 -6.89 -1.19 0.43
C VAL A 122 -7.61 -1.33 -0.90
N MET A 123 -8.80 -1.92 -0.90
CA MET A 123 -9.62 -2.13 -2.10
C MET A 123 -8.87 -2.82 -3.24
N GLY A 124 -8.02 -3.80 -2.91
CA GLY A 124 -7.18 -4.53 -3.87
C GLY A 124 -5.88 -3.83 -4.27
N VAL A 125 -5.57 -2.67 -3.68
CA VAL A 125 -4.35 -1.91 -3.93
C VAL A 125 -3.35 -2.20 -2.81
N PRO A 126 -2.10 -2.59 -3.12
CA PRO A 126 -1.10 -2.84 -2.10
C PRO A 126 -0.72 -1.55 -1.37
N VAL A 127 -0.52 -1.68 -0.06
CA VAL A 127 -0.03 -0.63 0.83
C VAL A 127 1.13 -1.21 1.64
N LEU A 128 2.25 -0.50 1.68
CA LEU A 128 3.46 -0.90 2.38
C LEU A 128 3.67 -0.01 3.61
N PRO A 129 3.42 -0.51 4.83
CA PRO A 129 3.68 0.22 6.06
C PRO A 129 5.12 -0.05 6.53
N ILE A 130 5.84 1.01 6.91
CA ILE A 130 7.25 0.93 7.33
C ILE A 130 7.43 1.71 8.63
N GLU A 131 8.11 1.11 9.61
CA GLU A 131 8.54 1.84 10.80
C GLU A 131 9.76 2.71 10.49
N VAL A 132 9.71 3.99 10.87
CA VAL A 132 10.74 4.98 10.56
C VAL A 132 11.05 5.88 11.77
N PRO A 133 12.21 6.56 11.80
CA PRO A 133 12.50 7.54 12.85
C PRO A 133 11.44 8.64 12.91
N ALA A 134 10.87 8.84 14.10
CA ALA A 134 9.80 9.81 14.34
C ALA A 134 10.30 11.19 14.81
N ASP A 135 11.59 11.30 15.11
CA ASP A 135 12.20 12.45 15.78
C ASP A 135 12.86 13.46 14.82
N ARG A 136 12.85 13.18 13.51
CA ARG A 136 13.53 14.00 12.50
C ARG A 136 12.87 13.89 11.10
N PRO A 137 13.07 14.89 10.23
CA PRO A 137 12.78 14.76 8.81
C PRO A 137 13.67 13.69 8.15
N LEU A 138 13.10 12.95 7.20
CA LEU A 138 13.78 11.95 6.39
C LEU A 138 14.00 12.49 4.99
N ARG A 139 15.26 12.50 4.53
CA ARG A 139 15.62 13.02 3.22
C ARG A 139 15.11 12.09 2.12
N VAL A 140 14.54 12.67 1.08
CA VAL A 140 14.06 11.94 -0.10
C VAL A 140 14.88 12.34 -1.33
N THR A 141 15.49 11.35 -1.97
CA THR A 141 16.21 11.50 -3.24
C THR A 141 15.61 10.60 -4.31
N ALA A 142 15.88 10.90 -5.57
CA ALA A 142 15.49 10.05 -6.67
C ALA A 142 16.47 10.10 -7.84
N VAL A 143 16.45 9.05 -8.64
CA VAL A 143 17.20 8.93 -9.89
C VAL A 143 16.20 9.00 -11.04
N PRO A 144 16.28 9.98 -11.95
CA PRO A 144 15.45 10.02 -13.14
C PRO A 144 15.73 8.82 -14.06
N GLY A 145 14.68 8.28 -14.68
CA GLY A 145 14.71 7.27 -15.73
C GLY A 145 13.95 7.73 -16.98
N GLU A 146 13.89 6.87 -18.00
CA GLU A 146 13.29 7.19 -19.31
C GLU A 146 11.80 7.56 -19.22
N TYR A 147 11.05 6.91 -18.32
CA TYR A 147 9.59 7.05 -18.18
C TYR A 147 9.15 7.62 -16.82
N GLY A 148 10.04 8.35 -16.12
CA GLY A 148 9.76 8.89 -14.79
C GLY A 148 10.93 8.68 -13.82
N TRP A 149 10.65 8.24 -12.60
CA TRP A 149 11.68 7.93 -11.62
C TRP A 149 12.16 6.48 -11.80
N GLN A 150 13.47 6.28 -11.98
CA GLN A 150 14.09 4.96 -11.98
C GLN A 150 14.13 4.36 -10.57
N SER A 151 14.42 5.20 -9.56
CA SER A 151 14.42 4.80 -8.15
C SER A 151 14.22 6.01 -7.25
N MET A 152 13.60 5.79 -6.10
CA MET A 152 13.55 6.76 -5.00
C MET A 152 14.26 6.17 -3.78
N ARG A 153 14.80 7.03 -2.92
CA ARG A 153 15.41 6.66 -1.64
C ARG A 153 14.87 7.57 -0.55
N ILE A 154 14.54 6.97 0.59
CA ILE A 154 14.23 7.68 1.83
C ILE A 154 15.35 7.31 2.81
N GLU A 155 16.08 8.29 3.29
CA GLU A 155 17.27 8.07 4.13
C GLU A 155 16.89 8.19 5.61
N PHE A 156 17.15 7.11 6.37
CA PHE A 156 16.82 7.07 7.80
C PHE A 156 17.99 7.55 8.66
N GLY A 157 19.21 7.60 8.12
CA GLY A 157 20.41 8.10 8.77
C GLY A 157 21.66 7.87 7.91
N ASP A 158 22.81 8.30 8.42
CA ASP A 158 24.09 8.29 7.67
C ASP A 158 24.99 7.08 7.99
N ALA A 159 24.50 6.14 8.79
CA ALA A 159 25.25 4.94 9.12
C ALA A 159 25.48 4.07 7.86
N PRO A 160 26.64 3.41 7.72
CA PRO A 160 26.85 2.47 6.61
C PRO A 160 25.79 1.37 6.60
N VAL A 161 25.22 1.12 5.42
CA VAL A 161 24.29 0.02 5.16
C VAL A 161 24.96 -1.30 5.48
N ALA A 162 24.41 -2.04 6.45
CA ALA A 162 24.93 -3.34 6.86
C ALA A 162 24.37 -4.48 6.00
N ASP A 163 23.11 -4.37 5.56
CA ASP A 163 22.43 -5.38 4.75
C ASP A 163 21.37 -4.73 3.84
N SER A 164 20.86 -5.44 2.85
CA SER A 164 19.80 -4.93 1.98
C SER A 164 18.91 -6.06 1.47
N TRP A 165 17.61 -5.86 1.57
CA TRP A 165 16.62 -6.84 1.12
C TRP A 165 15.42 -6.18 0.45
N VAL A 166 14.64 -6.98 -0.27
CA VAL A 166 13.35 -6.56 -0.81
C VAL A 166 12.33 -6.62 0.32
N PHE A 167 11.74 -5.48 0.66
CA PHE A 167 10.70 -5.39 1.68
C PHE A 167 9.36 -5.82 1.13
N GLY A 168 8.99 -5.33 -0.06
CA GLY A 168 7.74 -5.66 -0.72
C GLY A 168 7.70 -5.15 -2.16
N GLU A 169 6.60 -5.44 -2.85
CA GLU A 169 6.33 -4.92 -4.19
C GLU A 169 5.14 -3.98 -4.14
N LEU A 170 5.28 -2.81 -4.78
CA LEU A 170 4.16 -1.91 -5.02
C LEU A 170 3.83 -1.90 -6.51
N GLY A 171 2.58 -2.17 -6.84
CA GLY A 171 2.02 -1.90 -8.17
C GLY A 171 1.45 -0.48 -8.19
N VAL A 172 1.79 0.29 -9.22
CA VAL A 172 1.19 1.62 -9.45
C VAL A 172 0.38 1.60 -10.74
N ASP A 173 -0.91 1.90 -10.64
CA ASP A 173 -1.82 2.06 -11.78
C ASP A 173 -1.86 3.53 -12.24
N HIS A 174 -1.63 4.49 -11.33
CA HIS A 174 -1.62 5.93 -11.65
C HIS A 174 -0.23 6.54 -11.80
N ALA A 175 0.83 5.73 -11.68
CA ALA A 175 2.23 6.17 -11.73
C ALA A 175 2.57 7.29 -10.72
N ARG A 176 1.86 7.33 -9.58
CA ARG A 176 2.08 8.29 -8.50
C ARG A 176 2.44 7.53 -7.23
N PHE A 177 3.63 7.78 -6.68
CA PHE A 177 3.97 7.28 -5.35
C PHE A 177 3.61 8.32 -4.31
N VAL A 178 3.06 7.85 -3.20
CA VAL A 178 2.88 8.65 -1.98
C VAL A 178 3.64 7.95 -0.88
N PHE A 179 4.43 8.73 -0.14
CA PHE A 179 5.04 8.36 1.13
C PHE A 179 4.56 9.39 2.15
N ALA A 180 3.73 8.96 3.09
CA ALA A 180 3.09 9.85 4.05
C ALA A 180 3.03 9.21 5.43
N ASP A 181 3.05 10.05 6.46
CA ASP A 181 2.79 9.63 7.83
C ASP A 181 1.38 9.06 7.95
N ALA A 182 1.25 7.92 8.64
CA ALA A 182 -0.02 7.22 8.78
C ALA A 182 -1.10 8.06 9.49
N ASP A 183 -0.73 8.87 10.50
CA ASP A 183 -1.67 9.77 11.18
C ASP A 183 -2.01 10.98 10.29
N ALA A 184 -1.05 11.51 9.54
CA ALA A 184 -1.32 12.59 8.58
C ALA A 184 -2.36 12.16 7.53
N LEU A 185 -2.25 10.93 7.03
CA LEU A 185 -3.25 10.38 6.10
C LEU A 185 -4.64 10.23 6.72
N SER A 186 -4.79 10.12 8.04
CA SER A 186 -6.12 10.13 8.68
C SER A 186 -6.86 11.45 8.50
N SER A 187 -6.13 12.55 8.31
CA SER A 187 -6.69 13.88 8.03
C SER A 187 -6.87 14.18 6.54
N TRP A 188 -6.49 13.24 5.66
CA TRP A 188 -6.53 13.46 4.22
C TRP A 188 -7.96 13.61 3.69
N GLU A 189 -8.21 14.71 2.96
CA GLU A 189 -9.47 14.95 2.26
C GLU A 189 -9.22 15.14 0.75
N HIS A 190 -9.45 14.08 -0.03
CA HIS A 190 -9.13 14.07 -1.47
C HIS A 190 -9.95 15.06 -2.31
N VAL A 191 -11.21 15.31 -1.92
CA VAL A 191 -12.19 16.05 -2.73
C VAL A 191 -12.26 17.53 -2.36
N ARG A 192 -11.98 17.88 -1.09
CA ARG A 192 -12.09 19.25 -0.56
C ARG A 192 -10.84 19.59 0.24
N ALA A 193 -9.74 19.75 -0.48
CA ALA A 193 -8.51 20.21 0.16
C ALA A 193 -8.74 21.55 0.87
N LEU A 194 -8.15 21.68 2.05
CA LEU A 194 -8.46 22.75 3.02
C LEU A 194 -8.09 24.15 2.51
N ASP A 195 -7.19 24.24 1.54
CA ASP A 195 -6.69 25.48 0.95
C ASP A 195 -7.15 25.70 -0.52
N GLY A 196 -7.96 24.79 -1.07
CA GLY A 196 -8.37 24.81 -2.49
C GLY A 196 -7.26 24.42 -3.47
N LEU A 197 -6.11 23.95 -3.00
CA LEU A 197 -5.02 23.35 -3.75
C LEU A 197 -5.00 21.85 -3.43
N ALA A 198 -4.58 20.97 -4.34
CA ALA A 198 -4.40 19.57 -3.94
C ALA A 198 -3.32 19.48 -2.84
N ASP A 199 -3.68 19.02 -1.64
CA ASP A 199 -2.74 18.71 -0.55
C ASP A 199 -1.69 17.68 -1.05
N PRO A 200 -0.47 17.66 -0.49
CA PRO A 200 0.76 18.19 -1.08
C PRO A 200 1.35 17.42 -2.28
N ARG A 201 2.30 18.11 -2.94
CA ARG A 201 3.22 17.72 -4.04
C ARG A 201 3.27 16.23 -4.40
N SER A 202 2.50 15.85 -5.41
CA SER A 202 2.88 14.74 -6.29
C SER A 202 4.25 15.03 -6.91
N THR A 203 5.19 14.08 -6.86
CA THR A 203 6.52 14.21 -7.49
C THR A 203 6.47 13.99 -9.01
N THR A 204 5.38 14.39 -9.65
CA THR A 204 5.21 14.27 -11.10
C THR A 204 6.14 15.26 -11.80
N SER A 205 6.97 14.80 -12.73
CA SER A 205 7.65 15.68 -13.68
C SER A 205 6.59 16.33 -14.59
N PRO A 206 6.69 17.62 -14.96
CA PRO A 206 5.69 18.26 -15.80
C PRO A 206 5.90 17.83 -17.26
N ALA A 207 5.16 16.82 -17.72
CA ALA A 207 4.89 16.61 -19.14
C ALA A 207 3.72 15.64 -19.38
N ALA A 208 2.53 16.20 -19.66
CA ALA A 208 1.77 15.97 -20.90
C ALA A 208 0.31 16.40 -20.69
N ASP A 209 -0.14 17.26 -21.59
CA ASP A 209 -1.49 17.78 -21.78
C ASP A 209 -2.61 16.72 -21.53
N PRO A 210 -3.66 17.03 -20.74
CA PRO A 210 -4.77 16.09 -20.51
C PRO A 210 -5.74 15.92 -21.71
N GLU A 211 -5.53 16.57 -22.85
CA GLU A 211 -6.51 16.61 -23.95
C GLU A 211 -6.20 15.74 -25.19
N ALA A 212 -5.18 14.90 -25.19
CA ALA A 212 -4.98 13.94 -26.29
C ALA A 212 -5.63 12.58 -25.98
N ARG A 213 -6.95 12.44 -26.20
CA ARG A 213 -7.59 11.12 -26.36
C ARG A 213 -7.44 10.65 -27.82
N PRO A 214 -6.69 9.59 -28.14
CA PRO A 214 -6.88 8.88 -29.39
C PRO A 214 -8.09 7.95 -29.24
N SER A 215 -9.13 8.21 -30.02
CA SER A 215 -10.21 7.25 -30.26
C SER A 215 -9.63 5.97 -30.87
N GLY A 216 -9.75 4.84 -30.18
CA GLY A 216 -9.38 3.55 -30.73
C GLY A 216 -9.43 2.41 -29.72
N ARG A 217 -10.59 1.75 -29.61
CA ARG A 217 -10.70 0.43 -28.98
C ARG A 217 -9.88 -0.58 -29.81
N THR A 218 -8.81 -1.12 -29.25
CA THR A 218 -8.44 -2.54 -29.36
C THR A 218 -7.68 -2.94 -28.10
N GLY A 219 -7.97 -4.14 -27.59
CA GLY A 219 -7.52 -4.60 -26.29
C GLY A 219 -6.01 -4.82 -26.20
N SER A 220 -5.36 -4.04 -25.35
CA SER A 220 -4.31 -4.50 -24.45
C SER A 220 -4.27 -3.51 -23.28
N LYS A 221 -4.30 -4.00 -22.04
CA LYS A 221 -4.10 -3.13 -20.87
C LYS A 221 -2.66 -2.60 -20.94
N PRO A 222 -2.40 -1.29 -20.74
CA PRO A 222 -1.04 -0.81 -20.55
C PRO A 222 -0.42 -1.55 -19.35
N GLY A 223 0.86 -1.92 -19.48
CA GLY A 223 1.54 -2.81 -18.55
C GLY A 223 1.56 -2.25 -17.13
N ARG A 224 1.11 -3.05 -16.16
CA ARG A 224 1.26 -2.75 -14.73
C ARG A 224 2.75 -2.71 -14.40
N GLY A 225 3.26 -1.54 -14.03
CA GLY A 225 4.62 -1.39 -13.53
C GLY A 225 4.68 -1.93 -12.09
N ARG A 226 5.51 -2.96 -11.86
CA ARG A 226 5.86 -3.40 -10.50
C ARG A 226 7.16 -2.72 -10.11
N CYS A 227 7.18 -2.08 -8.94
CA CYS A 227 8.39 -1.47 -8.39
C CYS A 227 8.76 -2.19 -7.07
N PRO A 228 9.92 -2.86 -7.00
CA PRO A 228 10.37 -3.46 -5.74
C PRO A 228 10.80 -2.36 -4.77
N VAL A 229 10.23 -2.35 -3.57
CA VAL A 229 10.69 -1.51 -2.47
C VAL A 229 11.82 -2.24 -1.75
N ARG A 230 12.99 -1.61 -1.73
CA ARG A 230 14.19 -2.15 -1.07
C ARG A 230 14.50 -1.34 0.18
N LEU A 231 14.67 -2.04 1.29
CA LEU A 231 15.23 -1.47 2.50
C LEU A 231 16.74 -1.74 2.54
N ARG A 232 17.48 -0.77 3.09
CA ARG A 232 18.93 -0.78 3.25
C ARG A 232 19.26 -0.30 4.66
#